data_AF-A0A256FDS0-F1
#
_entry.id   AF-A0A256FDS0-F1
#
_cell.length_a   1.000
_cell.length_b   1.000
_cell.length_c   1.000
_cell.angle_alpha   90.00
_cell.angle_beta   90.00
_cell.angle_gamma   90.00
#
_symmetry.space_group_name_H-M   'P 1'
#
loop_
_entity.id
_entity.type
_entity.pdbx_description
1 polymer ?
#
loop_
_entity_poly.entity_id
_entity_poly.type
_entity_poly.pdbx_seq_one_letter_code
_entity_poly.pdbx_strand_id
1 'polypeptide(L)'
;MTSKNYLWGSRIYRVTNRGAEPFSIRVKGRDRWALENLINAGDAGCTPIDNPAPRWSAYVFKLRSFGVDIETVHEKHEGSFSGTHARYVIHSSVLPFNGEGAAA
;
A
#
# COMPACT_ATOMS: atom_id res chain seq x y z
N MET A 1 1.38 -24.60 -19.54
CA MET A 1 0.98 -24.32 -18.13
C MET A 1 1.99 -23.35 -17.53
N THR A 2 1.77 -22.05 -17.66
CA THR A 2 2.63 -21.02 -17.06
C THR A 2 2.05 -20.69 -15.70
N SER A 3 2.64 -21.20 -14.62
CA SER A 3 2.15 -20.99 -13.27
C SER A 3 2.11 -19.49 -12.94
N LYS A 4 0.90 -19.00 -12.61
CA LYS A 4 0.53 -17.62 -12.24
C LYS A 4 1.17 -17.11 -10.92
N ASN A 5 2.34 -17.62 -10.53
CA ASN A 5 2.96 -17.36 -9.23
C ASN A 5 4.04 -16.26 -9.22
N TYR A 6 4.35 -15.63 -10.37
CA TYR A 6 5.39 -14.59 -10.46
C TYR A 6 4.89 -13.15 -10.25
N LEU A 7 3.58 -12.90 -10.16
CA LEU A 7 3.04 -11.53 -10.15
C LEU A 7 3.38 -10.75 -8.86
N TRP A 8 3.71 -11.43 -7.76
CA TRP A 8 4.01 -10.81 -6.46
C TRP A 8 5.46 -11.01 -5.98
N GLY A 9 6.39 -11.19 -6.93
CA GLY A 9 7.81 -11.18 -6.63
C GLY A 9 8.25 -9.92 -5.87
N SER A 10 9.39 -10.02 -5.19
CA SER A 10 9.98 -8.88 -4.49
C SER A 10 10.28 -7.74 -5.45
N ARG A 11 9.87 -6.52 -5.09
CA ARG A 11 10.12 -5.29 -5.87
C ARG A 11 10.56 -4.16 -4.95
N ILE A 12 11.42 -3.28 -5.47
CA ILE A 12 11.88 -2.09 -4.76
C ILE A 12 11.02 -0.91 -5.19
N TYR A 13 10.67 -0.07 -4.23
CA TYR A 13 9.93 1.17 -4.44
C TYR A 13 10.71 2.33 -3.82
N ARG A 14 10.73 3.46 -4.49
CA ARG A 14 11.15 4.74 -3.93
C ARG A 14 9.94 5.41 -3.31
N VAL A 15 10.06 5.78 -2.04
CA VAL A 15 9.03 6.43 -1.22
C VAL A 15 9.48 7.86 -0.95
N THR A 16 8.59 8.82 -1.15
CA THR A 16 8.82 10.23 -0.84
C THR A 16 7.68 10.71 0.06
N ASN A 17 8.01 11.03 1.31
CA ASN A 17 7.08 11.65 2.25
C ASN A 17 7.20 13.18 2.16
N ARG A 18 6.15 13.90 2.55
CA ARG A 18 6.13 15.36 2.49
C ARG A 18 7.25 15.96 3.34
N GLY A 19 8.15 16.70 2.72
CA GLY A 19 9.25 17.40 3.39
C GLY A 19 10.37 16.49 3.93
N ALA A 20 10.43 15.23 3.48
CA ALA A 20 11.49 14.30 3.87
C ALA A 20 12.28 13.81 2.64
N GLU A 21 13.53 13.43 2.87
CA GLU A 21 14.37 12.82 1.83
C GLU A 21 13.77 11.48 1.37
N PRO A 22 13.76 11.19 0.05
CA PRO A 22 13.27 9.93 -0.46
C PRO A 22 14.09 8.73 0.02
N PHE A 23 13.43 7.59 0.26
CA PHE A 23 14.08 6.34 0.66
C PHE A 23 13.51 5.15 -0.12
N SER A 24 14.20 4.01 -0.06
CA SER A 24 13.81 2.80 -0.79
C SER A 24 13.31 1.70 0.15
N ILE A 25 12.22 1.05 -0.22
CA ILE A 25 11.67 -0.11 0.48
C ILE A 25 11.59 -1.31 -0.45
N ARG A 26 11.72 -2.51 0.12
CA ARG A 26 11.56 -3.77 -0.61
C ARG A 26 10.32 -4.50 -0.09
N VAL A 27 9.32 -4.70 -0.95
CA VAL A 27 8.07 -5.39 -0.61
C VAL A 27 7.80 -6.55 -1.55
N LYS A 28 7.07 -7.56 -1.06
CA LYS A 28 6.72 -8.78 -1.82
C LYS A 28 5.35 -9.30 -1.38
N GLY A 29 4.81 -10.27 -2.13
CA GLY A 29 3.60 -10.98 -1.72
C GLY A 29 2.41 -10.04 -1.47
N ARG A 30 1.69 -10.27 -0.37
CA ARG A 30 0.50 -9.50 -0.02
C ARG A 30 0.79 -8.06 0.43
N ASP A 31 1.98 -7.79 0.97
CA ASP A 31 2.38 -6.42 1.30
C ASP A 31 2.56 -5.59 0.02
N ARG A 32 3.17 -6.19 -1.02
CA ARG A 32 3.29 -5.57 -2.34
C ARG A 32 1.93 -5.35 -2.98
N TRP A 33 1.05 -6.35 -2.93
CA TRP A 33 -0.33 -6.19 -3.40
C TRP A 33 -1.03 -5.04 -2.69
N ALA A 34 -0.97 -4.95 -1.37
CA ALA A 34 -1.61 -3.89 -0.61
C ALA A 34 -1.05 -2.50 -0.99
N LEU A 35 0.29 -2.39 -1.10
CA LEU A 35 0.93 -1.14 -1.52
C LEU A 35 0.49 -0.70 -2.92
N GLU A 36 0.48 -1.61 -3.91
CA GLU A 36 0.06 -1.27 -5.27
C GLU A 36 -1.43 -0.86 -5.34
N ASN A 37 -2.30 -1.48 -4.55
CA ASN A 37 -3.71 -1.05 -4.44
C ASN A 37 -3.84 0.34 -3.83
N LEU A 38 -3.05 0.67 -2.79
CA LEU A 38 -3.03 2.00 -2.20
C LEU A 38 -2.52 3.05 -3.19
N ILE A 39 -1.46 2.75 -3.95
CA ILE A 39 -0.93 3.63 -5.00
C ILE A 39 -2.01 3.89 -6.06
N ASN A 40 -2.71 2.85 -6.51
CA ASN A 40 -3.75 2.99 -7.53
C ASN A 40 -4.98 3.76 -7.01
N ALA A 41 -5.32 3.61 -5.73
CA ALA A 41 -6.42 4.34 -5.11
C ALA A 41 -6.07 5.82 -4.83
N GLY A 42 -4.80 6.11 -4.54
CA GLY A 42 -4.33 7.45 -4.17
C GLY A 42 -5.14 8.04 -3.03
N ASP A 43 -5.56 9.29 -3.19
CA ASP A 43 -6.32 10.06 -2.19
C ASP A 43 -7.74 9.49 -1.94
N ALA A 44 -8.30 8.73 -2.90
CA ALA A 44 -9.58 8.06 -2.69
C ALA A 44 -9.49 6.93 -1.65
N GLY A 45 -8.26 6.45 -1.38
CA GLY A 45 -7.99 5.39 -0.43
C GLY A 45 -8.65 4.04 -0.78
N CYS A 46 -8.29 3.04 0.01
CA CYS A 46 -8.79 1.68 -0.16
C CYS A 46 -9.51 1.21 1.10
N THR A 47 -10.72 0.70 0.95
CA THR A 47 -11.45 -0.03 2.00
C THR A 47 -11.46 -1.52 1.67
N PRO A 48 -11.46 -2.41 2.70
CA PRO A 48 -11.69 -3.84 2.51
C PRO A 48 -12.98 -4.18 1.74
N ILE A 49 -13.93 -3.24 1.62
CA ILE A 49 -15.15 -3.38 0.82
C ILE A 49 -14.83 -3.36 -0.68
N ASP A 50 -14.05 -2.37 -1.13
CA ASP A 50 -13.74 -2.15 -2.55
C ASP A 50 -12.71 -3.16 -3.06
N ASN A 51 -11.77 -3.57 -2.20
CA ASN A 51 -10.71 -4.52 -2.53
C ASN A 51 -10.60 -5.60 -1.44
N PRO A 52 -11.44 -6.64 -1.50
CA PRO A 52 -11.52 -7.63 -0.44
C PRO A 52 -10.25 -8.47 -0.34
N ALA A 53 -9.61 -8.42 0.83
CA ALA A 53 -8.53 -9.32 1.21
C ALA A 53 -8.50 -9.54 2.72
N PRO A 54 -8.05 -10.73 3.17
CA PRO A 54 -7.87 -10.97 4.59
C PRO A 54 -6.74 -10.07 5.13
N ARG A 55 -7.00 -9.38 6.24
CA ARG A 55 -6.01 -8.67 7.08
C ARG A 55 -5.37 -7.41 6.50
N TRP A 56 -6.15 -6.53 5.88
CA TRP A 56 -5.69 -5.20 5.46
C TRP A 56 -4.90 -4.44 6.53
N SER A 57 -5.38 -4.45 7.77
CA SER A 57 -4.72 -3.79 8.90
C SER A 57 -3.28 -4.30 9.14
N ALA A 58 -3.03 -5.59 8.95
CA ALA A 58 -1.69 -6.17 9.11
C ALA A 58 -0.73 -5.73 7.99
N TYR A 59 -1.19 -5.67 6.74
CA TYR A 59 -0.36 -5.19 5.63
C TYR A 59 -0.05 -3.70 5.80
N VAL A 60 -1.04 -2.89 6.16
CA VAL A 60 -0.85 -1.45 6.40
C VAL A 60 0.08 -1.21 7.58
N PHE A 61 -0.08 -1.95 8.68
CA PHE A 61 0.84 -1.88 9.82
C PHE A 61 2.30 -2.14 9.39
N LYS A 62 2.52 -3.16 8.57
CA LYS A 62 3.85 -3.47 8.06
C LYS A 62 4.39 -2.41 7.08
N LEU A 63 3.56 -1.89 6.19
CA LEU A 63 3.97 -0.80 5.28
C LEU A 63 4.35 0.47 6.05
N ARG A 64 3.61 0.83 7.10
CA ARG A 64 3.97 1.92 8.01
C ARG A 64 5.30 1.66 8.72
N SER A 65 5.59 0.42 9.12
CA SER A 65 6.89 0.07 9.71
C SER A 65 8.07 0.26 8.75
N PHE A 66 7.82 0.28 7.44
CA PHE A 66 8.82 0.66 6.43
C PHE A 66 8.90 2.18 6.19
N GLY A 67 8.09 2.99 6.86
CA GLY A 67 8.07 4.45 6.74
C GLY A 67 7.08 5.01 5.72
N VAL A 68 6.24 4.18 5.10
CA VAL A 68 5.17 4.67 4.20
C VAL A 68 4.11 5.39 5.03
N ASP A 69 3.81 6.63 4.65
CA ASP A 69 2.79 7.45 5.27
C ASP A 69 1.41 7.04 4.74
N ILE A 70 0.65 6.38 5.61
CA ILE A 70 -0.68 5.85 5.33
C ILE A 70 -1.58 6.28 6.50
N GLU A 71 -2.68 6.93 6.21
CA GLU A 71 -3.72 7.28 7.17
C GLU A 71 -4.80 6.19 7.27
N THR A 72 -5.44 6.07 8.43
CA THR A 72 -6.67 5.28 8.59
C THR A 72 -7.83 6.21 8.90
N VAL A 73 -8.71 6.39 7.91
CA VAL A 73 -9.97 7.10 8.06
C VAL A 73 -11.04 6.09 8.47
N HIS A 74 -11.83 6.41 9.49
CA HIS A 74 -12.95 5.56 9.91
C HIS A 74 -14.23 6.02 9.20
N GLU A 75 -14.72 5.22 8.28
CA GLU A 75 -15.95 5.49 7.54
C GLU A 75 -17.12 4.76 8.19
N LYS A 76 -18.19 5.51 8.49
CA LYS A 76 -19.44 4.93 8.95
C LYS A 76 -20.16 4.27 7.78
N HIS A 77 -20.66 3.05 7.98
CA HIS A 77 -21.60 2.41 7.06
C HIS A 77 -22.94 2.14 7.76
N GLU A 78 -24.02 2.25 7.01
CA GLU A 78 -25.40 2.04 7.47
C GLU A 78 -25.93 0.67 7.04
N GLY A 79 -27.07 0.25 7.60
CA GLY A 79 -27.75 -1.02 7.28
C GLY A 79 -27.80 -2.00 8.46
N SER A 80 -28.22 -3.24 8.21
CA SER A 80 -28.45 -4.26 9.25
C SER A 80 -27.20 -4.62 10.06
N PHE A 81 -26.01 -4.30 9.54
CA PHE A 81 -24.73 -4.45 10.21
C PHE A 81 -24.01 -3.09 10.29
N SER A 82 -24.70 -2.06 10.78
CA SER A 82 -24.13 -0.72 10.94
C SER A 82 -22.89 -0.70 11.85
N GLY A 83 -22.00 0.26 11.61
CA GLY A 83 -20.69 0.32 12.26
C GLY A 83 -19.72 1.21 11.49
N THR A 84 -18.44 1.12 11.83
CA THR A 84 -17.36 1.82 11.11
C THR A 84 -16.39 0.83 10.52
N HIS A 85 -15.85 1.13 9.34
CA HIS A 85 -14.76 0.39 8.73
C HIS A 85 -13.61 1.33 8.36
N ALA A 86 -12.41 0.77 8.21
CA ALA A 86 -11.23 1.53 7.85
C ALA A 86 -11.18 1.76 6.33
N ARG A 87 -10.94 3.02 5.94
CA ARG A 87 -10.38 3.41 4.64
C ARG A 87 -8.93 3.82 4.84
N TYR A 88 -8.03 3.23 4.07
CA TYR A 88 -6.59 3.51 4.13
C TYR A 88 -6.20 4.43 2.99
N VAL A 89 -5.65 5.60 3.31
CA VAL A 89 -5.25 6.62 2.33
C VAL A 89 -3.74 6.73 2.36
N ILE A 90 -3.09 6.67 1.20
CA ILE A 90 -1.63 6.84 1.10
C ILE A 90 -1.30 8.32 0.87
N HIS A 91 -0.41 8.86 1.69
CA HIS A 91 0.07 10.24 1.57
C HIS A 91 1.47 10.30 0.95
N SER A 92 2.23 9.21 1.05
CA SER A 92 3.52 9.07 0.36
C SER A 92 3.35 9.03 -1.15
N SER A 93 4.24 9.72 -1.88
CA SER A 93 4.47 9.39 -3.29
C SER A 93 5.34 8.14 -3.37
N VAL A 94 4.85 7.10 -4.05
CA VAL A 94 5.55 5.80 -4.15
C VAL A 94 5.64 5.37 -5.60
N LEU A 95 6.87 5.19 -6.09
CA LEU A 95 7.14 4.80 -7.48
C LEU A 95 8.01 3.55 -7.51
N PRO A 96 7.77 2.62 -8.45
CA PRO A 96 8.69 1.51 -8.67
C PRO A 96 10.12 2.01 -8.92
N PHE A 97 11.08 1.40 -8.24
CA PHE A 97 12.49 1.69 -8.45
C PHE A 97 13.13 0.56 -9.26
N ASN A 98 13.42 0.85 -10.52
CA ASN A 98 14.27 0.02 -11.36
C ASN A 98 15.68 0.55 -11.13
N GLY A 99 16.57 -0.20 -10.48
CA GLY A 99 17.87 0.30 -9.99
C GLY A 99 18.92 0.65 -11.06
N GLU A 100 18.53 1.30 -12.16
CA GLU A 100 19.48 1.91 -13.10
C GLU A 100 19.57 3.41 -12.81
N GLY A 101 20.73 3.85 -12.28
CA GLY A 101 21.03 5.26 -12.06
C GLY A 101 21.46 5.64 -10.65
N ALA A 102 22.39 4.90 -10.04
CA ALA A 102 23.23 5.43 -8.98
C ALA A 102 24.70 5.08 -9.29
N ALA A 103 25.24 5.79 -10.27
CA ALA A 103 26.67 5.88 -10.51
C ALA A 103 27.02 7.38 -10.62
N ALA A 104 27.61 7.90 -9.55
CA ALA A 104 28.59 9.00 -9.54
C ALA A 104 29.23 9.01 -8.15
#